data_AF-A0A2G5PGF5-F1
#
_entry.id   AF-A0A2G5PGF5-F1
#
_cell.length_a   1.000
_cell.length_b   1.000
_cell.length_c   1.000
_cell.angle_alpha   90.00
_cell.angle_beta   90.00
_cell.angle_gamma   90.00
#
_symmetry.space_group_name_H-M   'P 1'
#
loop_
_entity.id
_entity.type
_entity.pdbx_description
1 polymer ?
#
loop_
_entity_poly.entity_id
_entity_poly.type
_entity_poly.pdbx_seq_one_letter_code
_entity_poly.pdbx_strand_id
1 'polypeptide(L)' 'MYWSPNTGAHVLWGGIGDAWQQHGGAAGQLGYPTSDEQTIPGGWEQHFQHGTITYTDGPRIKIS' A
#
# COMPACT_ATOMS: atom_id res chain seq x y z
N MET A 1 6.59 9.10 -0.73
CA MET A 1 6.19 9.18 -2.15
C MET A 1 7.01 8.16 -2.92
N TYR A 2 6.37 7.31 -3.70
CA TYR A 2 7.01 6.26 -4.50
C TYR A 2 6.49 6.36 -5.93
N TRP A 3 7.42 6.33 -6.89
CA TRP A 3 7.10 6.54 -8.31
C TRP A 3 7.52 5.32 -9.12
N SER A 4 6.67 4.92 -10.06
CA SER A 4 7.05 4.00 -11.14
C SER A 4 6.52 4.49 -12.49
N PRO A 5 7.17 4.15 -13.61
CA PRO A 5 6.66 4.49 -14.95
C PRO A 5 5.27 3.91 -15.23
N ASN A 6 4.95 2.78 -14.60
CA ASN A 6 3.73 2.01 -14.88
C ASN A 6 2.55 2.41 -14.00
N THR A 7 2.79 2.95 -12.80
CA THR A 7 1.75 3.31 -11.84
C THR A 7 1.68 4.79 -11.52
N GLY A 8 2.72 5.58 -11.84
CA GLY A 8 2.79 7.00 -11.47
C GLY A 8 3.37 7.19 -10.06
N ALA A 9 3.25 8.42 -9.54
CA ALA A 9 3.71 8.75 -8.19
C ALA A 9 2.56 8.58 -7.19
N HIS A 10 2.74 7.71 -6.20
CA HIS A 10 1.81 7.51 -5.11
C HIS A 10 2.46 7.80 -3.77
N VAL A 11 1.73 8.44 -2.87
CA VAL A 11 2.26 8.71 -1.54
C VAL A 11 1.90 7.56 -0.59
N LEU A 12 2.92 7.01 0.07
CA LEU A 12 2.78 6.05 1.15
C LEU A 12 3.07 6.79 2.45
N TRP A 13 2.14 6.72 3.40
CA TRP A 13 2.25 7.35 4.72
C TRP A 13 2.04 6.30 5.82
N GLY A 14 2.56 6.62 7.00
CA GLY A 14 2.26 5.91 8.25
C GLY A 14 2.38 4.39 8.20
N GLY A 15 1.49 3.71 8.92
CA GLY A 15 1.55 2.26 9.10
C GLY A 15 1.35 1.43 7.82
N ILE A 16 0.69 1.98 6.79
CA ILE A 16 0.58 1.32 5.48
C ILE A 16 1.95 1.33 4.77
N GLY A 17 2.62 2.48 4.73
CA GLY A 17 3.95 2.60 4.13
C GLY A 17 5.00 1.75 4.85
N ASP A 18 4.95 1.70 6.18
CA ASP A 18 5.85 0.87 6.99
C ASP A 18 5.62 -0.62 6.74
N ALA A 19 4.36 -1.06 6.69
CA ALA A 19 4.03 -2.45 6.37
C ALA A 19 4.49 -2.83 4.96
N TRP A 20 4.23 -1.98 3.96
CA TRP A 20 4.70 -2.24 2.60
C TRP A 20 6.23 -2.39 2.52
N GLN A 21 6.99 -1.52 3.20
CA GLN A 21 8.46 -1.62 3.24
C GLN A 21 8.94 -2.89 3.96
N GLN A 22 8.34 -3.24 5.09
CA GLN A 22 8.68 -4.47 5.84
C GLN A 22 8.42 -5.74 5.01
N HIS A 23 7.47 -5.68 4.08
CA HIS A 23 7.13 -6.78 3.18
C HIS A 23 7.86 -6.74 1.82
N GLY A 24 9.01 -6.04 1.77
CA GLY A 24 9.91 -6.03 0.62
C GLY A 24 9.66 -4.91 -0.40
N GLY A 25 8.74 -3.99 -0.09
CA GLY A 25 8.42 -2.85 -0.94
C GLY A 25 8.01 -3.29 -2.36
N ALA A 26 8.51 -2.57 -3.37
CA ALA A 26 8.15 -2.84 -4.76
C ALA A 26 8.69 -4.18 -5.29
N ALA A 27 9.75 -4.72 -4.68
CA ALA A 27 10.27 -6.05 -4.99
C ALA A 27 9.55 -7.15 -4.20
N GLY A 28 8.68 -6.77 -3.26
CA GLY A 28 7.89 -7.67 -2.42
C GLY A 28 6.63 -8.16 -3.12
N GLN A 29 5.88 -9.01 -2.41
CA GLN A 29 4.70 -9.70 -2.94
C GLN A 29 3.56 -8.77 -3.35
N LEU A 30 3.49 -7.56 -2.80
CA LEU A 30 2.48 -6.56 -3.16
C LEU A 30 2.80 -5.84 -4.48
N GLY A 31 4.09 -5.66 -4.79
CA GLY A 31 4.54 -4.84 -5.90
C GLY A 31 4.36 -3.33 -5.66
N TYR A 32 4.20 -2.57 -6.74
CA TYR A 32 4.06 -1.12 -6.71
C TYR A 32 2.67 -0.69 -6.21
N PRO A 33 2.56 0.45 -5.52
CA PRO A 33 1.26 1.08 -5.27
C PRO A 33 0.60 1.47 -6.59
N THR A 34 -0.73 1.33 -6.66
CA THR A 34 -1.58 1.67 -7.82
C THR A 34 -2.63 2.73 -7.47
N SER A 35 -2.73 3.10 -6.19
CA SER A 35 -3.57 4.19 -5.70
C SER A 35 -2.83 5.01 -4.66
N ASP A 36 -3.30 6.24 -4.42
CA ASP A 36 -3.06 6.91 -3.15
C ASP A 36 -3.85 6.22 -2.03
N GLU A 37 -3.56 6.61 -0.79
CA GLU A 37 -4.29 6.14 0.39
C GLU A 37 -5.74 6.66 0.38
N GLN A 38 -6.70 5.77 0.63
CA GLN A 38 -8.13 6.05 0.59
C GLN A 38 -8.74 5.84 1.96
N THR A 39 -9.66 6.70 2.36
CA THR A 39 -10.43 6.53 3.60
C THR A 39 -11.47 5.44 3.44
N ILE A 40 -11.56 4.54 4.43
CA ILE A 40 -12.62 3.54 4.57
C ILE A 40 -13.29 3.66 5.94
N PRO A 41 -14.46 3.06 6.17
CA PRO A 41 -15.05 3.01 7.51
C PRO A 41 -14.06 2.42 8.53
N GLY A 42 -13.64 3.23 9.49
CA GLY A 42 -12.73 2.84 10.55
C GLY A 42 -11.24 2.87 10.21
N GLY A 43 -10.85 3.43 9.06
CA GLY A 43 -9.42 3.53 8.74
C GLY A 43 -9.10 3.90 7.30
N TRP A 44 -8.05 3.27 6.80
CA TRP A 44 -7.43 3.60 5.52
C TRP A 44 -7.14 2.34 4.71
N GLU A 45 -7.10 2.46 3.40
CA GLU A 45 -6.60 1.41 2.52
C GLU A 45 -5.75 1.98 1.39
N GLN A 46 -4.83 1.16 0.88
CA GLN A 46 -4.08 1.47 -0.32
C GLN A 46 -3.95 0.22 -1.19
N HIS A 47 -4.12 0.41 -2.50
CA HIS A 47 -4.08 -0.65 -3.48
C HIS A 47 -2.67 -0.75 -4.08
N PHE A 48 -2.27 -1.99 -4.33
CA PHE A 48 -1.00 -2.37 -4.92
C PHE A 48 -1.26 -3.30 -6.10
N GLN A 49 -0.25 -3.53 -6.93
CA GLN A 49 -0.36 -4.36 -8.13
C GLN A 49 -0.93 -5.77 -7.84
N HIS A 50 -0.62 -6.36 -6.69
CA HIS A 50 -0.97 -7.75 -6.36
C HIS A 50 -1.77 -7.85 -5.05
N GLY A 51 -2.29 -6.75 -4.52
CA GLY A 51 -3.00 -6.79 -3.26
C GLY A 51 -3.37 -5.42 -2.68
N THR A 52 -3.81 -5.45 -1.44
CA THR A 52 -4.27 -4.27 -0.71
C THR A 52 -3.70 -4.32 0.70
N ILE A 53 -3.31 -3.15 1.22
CA ILE A 53 -3.08 -2.98 2.65
C ILE A 53 -4.22 -2.15 3.22
N THR A 54 -4.80 -2.62 4.33
CA THR A 54 -5.82 -1.90 5.10
C THR A 54 -5.29 -1.58 6.49
N TYR A 55 -5.58 -0.39 7.01
CA TYR A 55 -5.17 0.06 8.33
C TYR A 55 -6.37 0.58 9.13
N THR A 56 -6.83 -0.17 10.13
CA THR A 56 -7.96 0.22 11.00
C THR A 56 -7.55 0.24 12.48
N ASP A 57 -6.95 -0.83 12.96
CA ASP A 57 -6.34 -1.03 14.29
C ASP A 57 -4.87 -1.52 14.15
N GLY A 58 -4.29 -1.35 12.97
CA GLY A 58 -3.01 -1.90 12.53
C GLY A 58 -3.05 -2.33 11.06
N PRO A 59 -1.90 -2.55 10.41
CA PRO A 59 -1.86 -2.92 9.00
C PRO A 59 -2.27 -4.39 8.79
N ARG A 60 -3.13 -4.63 7.81
CA ARG A 60 -3.49 -5.96 7.31
C ARG A 60 -3.21 -6.05 5.82
N ILE A 61 -2.55 -7.12 5.41
CA ILE A 61 -2.18 -7.37 4.01
C ILE A 61 -3.10 -8.43 3.42
N LYS A 62 -3.71 -8.13 2.28
CA LYS A 62 -4.48 -9.09 1.47
C LYS A 62 -3.88 -9.17 0.08
N ILE A 63 -3.33 -10.34 -0.27
CA ILE A 63 -2.83 -10.65 -1.62
C ILE A 63 -3.99 -11.15 -2.47
N SER A 64 -4.05 -10.75 -3.75
CA SER A 64 -5.08 -11.16 -4.72
C SER A 64 -4.55 -12.16 -5.74
#